data_AF-A0A2E7D233-F1
#
_entry.id   AF-A0A2E7D233-F1
#
_cell.length_a   1.000
_cell.length_b   1.000
_cell.length_c   1.000
_cell.angle_alpha   90.00
_cell.angle_beta   90.00
_cell.angle_gamma   90.00
#
_symmetry.space_group_name_H-M   'P 1'
#
loop_
_entity.id
_entity.type
_entity.pdbx_description
1 polymer ?
#
loop_
_entity_poly.entity_id
_entity_poly.type
_entity_poly.pdbx_seq_one_letter_code
_entity_poly.pdbx_strand_id
1 'polypeptide(L)'
;MNTPTTRREFTKQSLGAVLTYSLLETVAQTDAFADKVKPTAEKWLRGVHELASDVKDRLVSQVLWQKKTEELFAQANLDELLELIDFETLTKNIKLVENGARSLRFRFPQVEGLPKQLVFGKQIFAIKKGRSVVPHGHNNMATAFLILKGKFDGKHYDRLEDVGNEAFIIKPTIDKEFGPGGFSTVSDYKDNIHWFKGIDDLGFIFNIHVLNVTPGSQLPTGRVYVDPDGEKLKGGLIKARKLRYKEAHEMYG
;
A
#
# COMPACT_ATOMS: atom_id res chain seq x y z
N MET A 1 38.19 -38.48 31.87
CA MET A 1 38.84 -39.38 30.90
C MET A 1 37.95 -39.42 29.67
N ASN A 2 38.40 -38.91 28.51
CA ASN A 2 37.66 -39.01 27.26
C ASN A 2 38.00 -40.34 26.59
N THR A 3 36.99 -41.16 26.33
CA THR A 3 37.11 -42.38 25.53
C THR A 3 37.47 -42.01 24.08
N PRO A 4 38.50 -42.63 23.49
CA PRO A 4 38.87 -42.35 22.10
C PRO A 4 37.80 -42.88 21.14
N THR A 5 37.28 -41.99 20.28
CA THR A 5 36.31 -42.32 19.25
C THR A 5 36.83 -43.42 18.33
N THR A 6 36.04 -44.48 18.15
CA THR A 6 36.45 -45.58 17.27
C THR A 6 36.30 -45.20 15.79
N ARG A 7 37.11 -45.81 14.90
CA ARG A 7 36.98 -45.61 13.44
C ARG A 7 35.56 -45.89 12.93
N ARG A 8 34.85 -46.81 13.57
CA ARG A 8 33.47 -47.19 13.23
C ARG A 8 32.46 -46.09 13.60
N GLU A 9 32.64 -45.43 14.74
CA GLU A 9 31.80 -44.30 15.16
C GLU A 9 32.04 -43.07 14.29
N PHE A 10 33.31 -42.77 13.97
CA PHE A 10 33.65 -41.69 13.05
C PHE A 10 33.04 -41.87 11.65
N THR A 11 33.05 -43.10 11.13
CA THR A 11 32.46 -43.42 9.83
C THR A 11 30.94 -43.27 9.85
N LYS A 12 30.26 -43.74 10.91
CA LYS A 12 28.80 -43.59 11.05
C LYS A 12 28.37 -42.13 11.17
N GLN A 13 29.09 -41.34 11.96
CA GLN A 13 28.79 -39.91 12.12
C GLN A 13 29.05 -39.14 10.83
N SER A 14 30.15 -39.43 10.13
CA SER A 14 30.46 -38.81 8.84
C SER A 14 29.42 -39.16 7.76
N LEU A 15 28.98 -40.42 7.66
CA LEU A 15 27.93 -40.82 6.71
C LEU A 15 26.59 -40.13 7.01
N GLY A 16 26.21 -40.04 8.29
CA GLY A 16 25.00 -39.35 8.72
C GLY A 16 25.03 -37.85 8.41
N ALA A 17 26.19 -37.21 8.61
CA ALA A 17 26.40 -35.80 8.28
C ALA A 17 26.33 -35.54 6.77
N VAL A 18 26.93 -36.41 5.94
CA VAL A 18 26.87 -36.29 4.47
C VAL A 18 25.45 -36.51 3.95
N LEU A 19 24.70 -37.47 4.49
CA LEU A 19 23.29 -37.68 4.13
C LEU A 19 22.41 -36.49 4.54
N THR A 20 22.63 -35.94 5.73
CA THR A 20 21.89 -34.76 6.21
C THR A 20 22.21 -33.53 5.36
N TYR A 21 23.49 -33.33 5.03
CA TYR A 21 23.94 -32.25 4.16
C TYR A 21 23.38 -32.38 2.75
N SER A 22 23.44 -33.59 2.17
CA SER A 22 22.86 -33.86 0.84
C SER A 22 21.34 -33.68 0.82
N LEU A 23 20.63 -34.05 1.90
CA LEU A 23 19.20 -33.80 2.01
C LEU A 23 18.89 -32.30 2.11
N LEU A 24 19.64 -31.55 2.93
CA LEU A 24 19.50 -30.09 3.04
C LEU A 24 19.83 -29.38 1.73
N GLU A 25 20.89 -29.82 1.05
CA GLU A 25 21.29 -29.30 -0.26
C GLU A 25 20.24 -29.63 -1.32
N THR A 26 19.69 -30.85 -1.31
CA THR A 26 18.59 -31.24 -2.21
C THR A 26 17.34 -30.42 -1.93
N VAL A 27 16.96 -30.20 -0.67
CA VAL A 27 15.81 -29.35 -0.30
C VAL A 27 16.05 -27.88 -0.70
N ALA A 28 17.28 -27.39 -0.56
CA ALA A 28 17.66 -26.03 -0.97
C ALA A 28 17.75 -25.87 -2.51
N GLN A 29 18.12 -26.93 -3.24
CA GLN A 29 18.23 -26.93 -4.70
C GLN A 29 16.91 -27.26 -5.40
N THR A 30 15.98 -27.96 -4.75
CA THR A 30 14.72 -28.40 -5.36
C THR A 30 13.62 -27.35 -5.36
N ASP A 31 13.86 -26.13 -4.84
CA ASP A 31 12.83 -25.09 -4.81
C ASP A 31 11.49 -25.62 -4.21
N ALA A 32 11.55 -26.65 -3.34
CA ALA A 32 10.39 -27.33 -2.78
C ALA A 32 9.60 -26.44 -1.78
N PHE A 33 10.09 -25.22 -1.56
CA PHE A 33 9.45 -24.12 -0.82
C PHE A 33 9.21 -22.87 -1.70
N ALA A 34 9.38 -22.97 -3.02
CA ALA A 34 9.38 -21.83 -3.95
C ALA A 34 8.00 -21.25 -4.24
N ASP A 35 6.93 -21.96 -3.89
CA ASP A 35 5.65 -21.31 -3.65
C ASP A 35 5.77 -20.57 -2.32
N LYS A 36 6.23 -19.31 -2.39
CA LYS A 36 6.21 -18.35 -1.28
C LYS A 36 4.84 -18.41 -0.62
N VAL A 37 4.72 -19.11 0.50
CA VAL A 37 3.46 -19.17 1.27
C VAL A 37 3.10 -17.73 1.63
N LYS A 38 2.00 -17.24 1.06
CA LYS A 38 1.51 -15.90 1.37
C LYS A 38 1.20 -15.84 2.88
N PRO A 39 1.55 -14.75 3.58
CA PRO A 39 1.12 -14.58 4.96
C PRO A 39 -0.41 -14.59 5.03
N THR A 40 -0.95 -15.10 6.13
CA THR A 40 -2.38 -14.99 6.41
C THR A 40 -2.80 -13.51 6.50
N ALA A 41 -4.06 -13.21 6.25
CA ALA A 41 -4.57 -11.83 6.31
C ALA A 41 -4.32 -11.16 7.69
N GLU A 42 -4.36 -11.93 8.78
CA GLU A 42 -4.00 -11.44 10.12
C GLU A 42 -2.52 -11.09 10.26
N LYS A 43 -1.62 -11.95 9.76
CA LYS A 43 -0.17 -11.70 9.79
C LYS A 43 0.17 -10.50 8.92
N TRP A 44 -0.48 -10.39 7.76
CA TRP A 44 -0.36 -9.23 6.89
C TRP A 44 -0.81 -7.96 7.60
N LEU A 45 -1.98 -7.97 8.25
CA LEU A 45 -2.49 -6.81 9.01
C LEU A 45 -1.54 -6.41 10.15
N ARG A 46 -0.92 -7.38 10.84
CA ARG A 46 0.13 -7.13 11.83
C ARG A 46 1.32 -6.38 11.24
N GLY A 47 1.84 -6.85 10.10
CA GLY A 47 2.95 -6.18 9.41
C GLY A 47 2.57 -4.76 8.95
N VAL A 48 1.35 -4.55 8.47
CA VAL A 48 0.86 -3.21 8.09
C VAL A 48 0.82 -2.28 9.31
N HIS A 49 0.35 -2.79 10.44
CA HIS A 49 0.32 -2.02 11.69
C HIS A 49 1.72 -1.67 12.19
N GLU A 50 2.65 -2.63 12.17
CA GLU A 50 4.05 -2.42 12.57
C GLU A 50 4.72 -1.34 11.70
N LEU A 51 4.66 -1.47 10.37
CA LEU A 51 5.20 -0.45 9.47
C LEU A 51 4.55 0.93 9.67
N ALA A 52 3.24 0.97 9.89
CA ALA A 52 2.53 2.22 10.16
C ALA A 52 2.97 2.85 11.51
N SER A 53 3.29 2.05 12.52
CA SER A 53 3.87 2.52 13.77
C SER A 53 5.28 3.03 13.56
N ASP A 54 6.13 2.27 12.84
CA ASP A 54 7.53 2.65 12.56
C ASP A 54 7.64 4.00 11.86
N VAL A 55 6.81 4.27 10.85
CA VAL A 55 6.85 5.56 10.14
C VAL A 55 6.30 6.70 10.98
N LYS A 56 5.32 6.42 11.86
CA LYS A 56 4.75 7.42 12.76
C LYS A 56 5.72 7.81 13.87
N ASP A 57 6.44 6.82 14.41
CA ASP A 57 7.45 7.00 15.45
C ASP A 57 8.81 7.41 14.86
N ARG A 58 8.89 7.52 13.53
CA ARG A 58 10.07 7.94 12.75
C ARG A 58 11.26 6.99 12.89
N LEU A 59 10.99 5.72 13.13
CA LEU A 59 11.99 4.65 13.11
C LEU A 59 12.43 4.34 11.67
N VAL A 60 11.57 4.63 10.68
CA VAL A 60 11.89 4.56 9.25
C VAL A 60 11.50 5.87 8.56
N SER A 61 12.19 6.19 7.47
CA SER A 61 11.77 7.30 6.59
C SER A 61 10.50 6.93 5.84
N GLN A 62 9.72 7.93 5.39
CA GLN A 62 8.50 7.67 4.63
C GLN A 62 8.79 6.91 3.32
N VAL A 63 9.92 7.19 2.65
CA VAL A 63 10.33 6.48 1.42
C VAL A 63 10.69 5.01 1.71
N LEU A 64 11.35 4.73 2.83
CA LEU A 64 11.63 3.35 3.23
C LEU A 64 10.33 2.63 3.63
N TRP A 65 9.42 3.33 4.31
CA TRP A 65 8.09 2.81 4.63
C TRP A 65 7.31 2.45 3.36
N GLN A 66 7.32 3.30 2.32
CA GLN A 66 6.69 3.02 1.03
C GLN A 66 7.21 1.71 0.45
N LYS A 67 8.53 1.57 0.34
CA LYS A 67 9.17 0.35 -0.17
C LYS A 67 8.77 -0.90 0.61
N LYS A 68 8.89 -0.88 1.94
CA LYS A 68 8.54 -2.03 2.79
C LYS A 68 7.03 -2.36 2.73
N THR A 69 6.20 -1.34 2.63
CA THR A 69 4.74 -1.50 2.51
C THR A 69 4.37 -2.13 1.18
N GLU A 70 5.03 -1.72 0.08
CA GLU A 70 4.85 -2.33 -1.25
C GLU A 70 5.30 -3.80 -1.27
N GLU A 71 6.44 -4.11 -0.66
CA GLU A 71 6.92 -5.50 -0.49
C GLU A 71 5.92 -6.34 0.31
N LEU A 72 5.28 -5.78 1.35
CA LEU A 72 4.26 -6.45 2.13
C LEU A 72 2.92 -6.59 1.38
N PHE A 73 2.49 -5.56 0.64
CA PHE A 73 1.25 -5.58 -0.15
C PHE A 73 1.35 -6.57 -1.32
N ALA A 74 2.54 -6.75 -1.92
CA ALA A 74 2.79 -7.77 -2.92
C ALA A 74 2.56 -9.21 -2.43
N GLN A 75 2.60 -9.43 -1.11
CA GLN A 75 2.40 -10.72 -0.48
C GLN A 75 0.96 -10.95 0.00
N ALA A 76 0.06 -9.96 -0.15
CA ALA A 76 -1.30 -10.09 0.35
C ALA A 76 -2.04 -11.28 -0.28
N ASN A 77 -2.65 -12.12 0.55
CA ASN A 77 -3.69 -13.04 0.10
C ASN A 77 -5.00 -12.27 0.00
N LEU A 78 -5.40 -11.95 -1.24
CA LEU A 78 -6.57 -11.09 -1.47
C LEU A 78 -7.86 -11.75 -0.98
N ASP A 79 -8.04 -13.06 -1.19
CA ASP A 79 -9.26 -13.76 -0.80
C ASP A 79 -9.44 -13.74 0.73
N GLU A 80 -8.39 -14.10 1.48
CA GLU A 80 -8.42 -14.00 2.95
C GLU A 80 -8.62 -12.56 3.43
N LEU A 81 -8.06 -11.56 2.73
CA LEU A 81 -8.29 -10.16 3.09
C LEU A 81 -9.76 -9.77 2.89
N LEU A 82 -10.39 -10.20 1.79
CA LEU A 82 -11.81 -9.95 1.52
C LEU A 82 -12.70 -10.62 2.57
N GLU A 83 -12.35 -11.82 3.02
CA GLU A 83 -13.03 -12.49 4.14
C GLU A 83 -12.85 -11.72 5.46
N LEU A 84 -11.61 -11.30 5.77
CA LEU A 84 -11.28 -10.57 7.01
C LEU A 84 -12.06 -9.25 7.15
N ILE A 85 -12.39 -8.60 6.04
CA ILE A 85 -13.17 -7.35 6.02
C ILE A 85 -14.68 -7.54 5.87
N ASP A 86 -15.14 -8.80 5.77
CA ASP A 86 -16.53 -9.16 5.44
C ASP A 86 -17.03 -8.41 4.19
N PHE A 87 -16.24 -8.53 3.11
CA PHE A 87 -16.41 -7.71 1.90
C PHE A 87 -17.78 -7.90 1.24
N GLU A 88 -18.29 -9.13 1.21
CA GLU A 88 -19.60 -9.41 0.60
C GLU A 88 -20.71 -8.67 1.33
N THR A 89 -20.76 -8.78 2.66
CA THR A 89 -21.76 -8.07 3.48
C THR A 89 -21.59 -6.56 3.35
N LEU A 90 -20.35 -6.07 3.37
CA LEU A 90 -20.03 -4.64 3.27
C LEU A 90 -20.51 -4.03 1.94
N THR A 91 -20.55 -4.82 0.86
CA THR A 91 -20.80 -4.31 -0.50
C THR A 91 -22.15 -4.69 -1.10
N LYS A 92 -22.88 -5.66 -0.51
CA LYS A 92 -24.13 -6.24 -1.04
C LYS A 92 -25.16 -5.23 -1.54
N ASN A 93 -25.37 -4.12 -0.83
CA ASN A 93 -26.40 -3.11 -1.14
C ASN A 93 -25.81 -1.70 -1.24
N ILE A 94 -24.58 -1.59 -1.73
CA ILE A 94 -23.87 -0.32 -1.78
C ILE A 94 -24.59 0.70 -2.66
N LYS A 95 -24.85 1.89 -2.10
CA LYS A 95 -25.30 3.06 -2.84
C LYS A 95 -24.09 3.90 -3.23
N LEU A 96 -23.76 3.86 -4.51
CA LEU A 96 -22.66 4.60 -5.10
C LEU A 96 -23.05 6.06 -5.30
N VAL A 97 -22.06 6.95 -5.21
CA VAL A 97 -22.23 8.37 -5.50
C VAL A 97 -22.22 8.63 -7.00
N GLU A 98 -22.81 9.74 -7.44
CA GLU A 98 -22.77 10.15 -8.85
C GLU A 98 -21.47 10.82 -9.24
N ASN A 99 -20.75 11.40 -8.28
CA ASN A 99 -19.49 12.08 -8.47
C ASN A 99 -18.51 11.64 -7.36
N GLY A 100 -17.34 11.17 -7.77
CA GLY A 100 -16.25 10.75 -6.90
C GLY A 100 -16.34 9.30 -6.44
N ALA A 101 -15.83 9.06 -5.22
CA ALA A 101 -15.76 7.75 -4.60
C ALA A 101 -16.63 7.67 -3.34
N ARG A 102 -17.37 6.57 -3.17
CA ARG A 102 -18.05 6.28 -1.90
C ARG A 102 -17.05 5.68 -0.92
N SER A 103 -16.80 6.36 0.20
CA SER A 103 -15.99 5.80 1.30
C SER A 103 -16.85 4.86 2.17
N LEU A 104 -16.38 3.62 2.32
CA LEU A 104 -16.95 2.60 3.18
C LEU A 104 -16.06 2.46 4.41
N ARG A 105 -16.70 2.51 5.59
CA ARG A 105 -16.04 2.26 6.87
C ARG A 105 -16.34 0.85 7.30
N PHE A 106 -15.34 0.19 7.87
CA PHE A 106 -15.45 -1.15 8.40
C PHE A 106 -14.51 -1.31 9.60
N ARG A 107 -14.65 -2.41 10.33
CA ARG A 107 -13.76 -2.79 11.42
C ARG A 107 -13.17 -4.16 11.08
N PHE A 108 -11.88 -4.33 11.34
CA PHE A 108 -11.31 -5.67 11.36
C PHE A 108 -11.85 -6.40 12.60
N PRO A 109 -11.95 -7.74 12.55
CA PRO A 109 -12.12 -8.53 13.77
C PRO A 109 -10.94 -8.28 14.73
N GLN A 110 -11.11 -8.67 15.99
CA GLN A 110 -10.01 -8.65 16.93
C GLN A 110 -8.95 -9.67 16.49
N VAL A 111 -7.73 -9.20 16.23
CA VAL A 111 -6.60 -10.05 15.85
C VAL A 111 -5.61 -10.10 17.01
N GLU A 112 -5.13 -11.29 17.35
CA GLU A 112 -4.13 -11.46 18.41
C GLU A 112 -2.85 -10.68 18.09
N GLY A 113 -2.30 -10.00 19.11
CA GLY A 113 -1.13 -9.14 18.98
C GLY A 113 -1.41 -7.74 18.43
N LEU A 114 -2.66 -7.41 18.06
CA LEU A 114 -3.03 -6.05 17.63
C LEU A 114 -3.86 -5.29 18.67
N PRO A 115 -3.64 -3.97 18.80
CA PRO A 115 -4.50 -3.13 19.62
C PRO A 115 -5.90 -3.01 19.00
N LYS A 116 -6.91 -2.74 19.84
CA LYS A 116 -8.28 -2.45 19.38
C LYS A 116 -8.35 -1.24 18.43
N GLN A 117 -7.45 -0.28 18.63
CA GLN A 117 -7.30 0.89 17.78
C GLN A 117 -5.96 0.81 17.07
N LEU A 118 -6.02 0.68 15.75
CA LEU A 118 -4.84 0.68 14.91
C LEU A 118 -4.28 2.10 14.78
N VAL A 119 -2.98 2.20 14.61
CA VAL A 119 -2.24 3.47 14.49
C VAL A 119 -2.59 4.26 13.21
N PHE A 120 -3.09 3.54 12.19
CA PHE A 120 -3.50 4.07 10.89
C PHE A 120 -5.03 4.08 10.76
N GLY A 121 -5.55 5.06 10.03
CA GLY A 121 -6.93 5.06 9.57
C GLY A 121 -7.10 4.20 8.32
N LYS A 122 -8.31 3.68 8.11
CA LYS A 122 -8.61 2.74 7.02
C LYS A 122 -9.99 2.97 6.41
N GLN A 123 -10.11 2.71 5.13
CA GLN A 123 -11.38 2.81 4.39
C GLN A 123 -11.31 1.98 3.11
N ILE A 124 -12.47 1.70 2.54
CA ILE A 124 -12.59 1.16 1.17
C ILE A 124 -13.31 2.19 0.31
N PHE A 125 -12.72 2.54 -0.82
CA PHE A 125 -13.38 3.38 -1.82
C PHE A 125 -14.11 2.50 -2.82
N ALA A 126 -15.41 2.71 -2.99
CA ALA A 126 -16.18 2.13 -4.08
C ALA A 126 -16.42 3.17 -5.17
N ILE A 127 -16.08 2.81 -6.40
CA ILE A 127 -15.94 3.75 -7.52
C ILE A 127 -16.63 3.17 -8.73
N LYS A 128 -17.51 3.96 -9.36
CA LYS A 128 -18.16 3.61 -10.64
C LYS A 128 -17.19 3.81 -11.80
N LYS A 129 -17.46 3.16 -12.93
CA LYS A 129 -16.81 3.47 -14.20
C LYS A 129 -16.79 4.97 -14.50
N GLY A 130 -15.63 5.47 -14.89
CA GLY A 130 -15.41 6.87 -15.24
C GLY A 130 -15.31 7.83 -14.04
N ARG A 131 -15.63 7.38 -12.83
CA ARG A 131 -15.52 8.17 -11.59
C ARG A 131 -14.19 7.98 -10.93
N SER A 132 -13.82 8.86 -10.01
CA SER A 132 -12.48 8.83 -9.44
C SER A 132 -12.37 9.10 -7.94
N VAL A 133 -11.30 8.57 -7.38
CA VAL A 133 -10.63 9.27 -6.29
C VAL A 133 -9.85 10.41 -6.95
N VAL A 134 -10.42 11.62 -6.89
CA VAL A 134 -9.93 12.80 -7.61
C VAL A 134 -8.47 13.12 -7.30
N PRO A 135 -7.73 13.79 -8.20
CA PRO A 135 -6.32 14.10 -7.99
C PRO A 135 -6.08 14.89 -6.70
N HIS A 136 -5.24 14.36 -5.82
CA HIS A 136 -4.80 15.06 -4.62
C HIS A 136 -3.44 14.56 -4.14
N GLY A 137 -2.69 15.47 -3.52
CA GLY A 137 -1.53 15.18 -2.71
C GLY A 137 -1.87 14.98 -1.24
N HIS A 138 -0.89 14.54 -0.48
CA HIS A 138 -0.96 14.41 0.97
C HIS A 138 0.07 15.31 1.64
N ASN A 139 -0.32 15.97 2.74
CA ASN A 139 0.57 16.68 3.63
C ASN A 139 0.64 15.92 4.95
N ASN A 140 1.84 15.65 5.43
CA ASN A 140 2.11 15.05 6.73
C ASN A 140 1.42 13.67 6.90
N MET A 141 1.38 12.89 5.82
CA MET A 141 0.76 11.56 5.80
C MET A 141 1.56 10.58 4.95
N ALA A 142 1.51 9.32 5.34
CA ALA A 142 1.94 8.18 4.54
C ALA A 142 0.74 7.27 4.27
N THR A 143 0.46 6.95 3.01
CA THR A 143 -0.81 6.31 2.61
C THR A 143 -0.52 5.19 1.61
N ALA A 144 -1.26 4.07 1.71
CA ALA A 144 -1.13 2.95 0.78
C ALA A 144 -2.50 2.52 0.26
N PHE A 145 -2.49 1.97 -0.95
CA PHE A 145 -3.66 1.53 -1.70
C PHE A 145 -3.47 0.09 -2.15
N LEU A 146 -4.53 -0.71 -2.05
CA LEU A 146 -4.62 -2.06 -2.60
C LEU A 146 -5.93 -2.20 -3.35
N ILE A 147 -5.88 -2.58 -4.62
CA ILE A 147 -7.06 -2.82 -5.42
C ILE A 147 -7.69 -4.14 -4.98
N LEU A 148 -8.91 -4.07 -4.47
CA LEU A 148 -9.66 -5.25 -4.02
C LEU A 148 -10.42 -5.92 -5.17
N LYS A 149 -11.02 -5.11 -6.05
CA LYS A 149 -11.82 -5.58 -7.18
C LYS A 149 -11.90 -4.50 -8.27
N GLY A 150 -12.07 -4.94 -9.51
CA GLY A 150 -12.18 -4.07 -10.68
C GLY A 150 -10.84 -3.48 -11.09
N LYS A 151 -10.87 -2.72 -12.19
CA LYS A 151 -9.70 -2.07 -12.78
C LYS A 151 -9.75 -0.55 -12.65
N PHE A 152 -8.56 0.05 -12.58
CA PHE A 152 -8.37 1.48 -12.42
C PHE A 152 -7.27 2.00 -13.33
N ASP A 153 -7.50 3.15 -13.94
CA ASP A 153 -6.44 3.98 -14.50
C ASP A 153 -5.82 4.77 -13.34
N GLY A 154 -4.57 4.48 -13.02
CA GLY A 154 -3.88 5.00 -11.84
C GLY A 154 -2.67 5.84 -12.23
N LYS A 155 -2.67 7.09 -11.75
CA LYS A 155 -1.60 8.06 -12.01
C LYS A 155 -1.01 8.58 -10.72
N HIS A 156 0.31 8.71 -10.68
CA HIS A 156 1.04 9.30 -9.57
C HIS A 156 2.01 10.38 -10.05
N TYR A 157 2.31 11.30 -9.14
CA TYR A 157 3.25 12.38 -9.37
C TYR A 157 4.06 12.66 -8.11
N ASP A 158 5.34 12.94 -8.30
CA ASP A 158 6.14 13.62 -7.30
C ASP A 158 5.72 15.10 -7.24
N ARG A 159 5.66 15.66 -6.03
CA ARG A 159 5.59 17.10 -5.78
C ARG A 159 7.00 17.61 -5.56
N LEU A 160 7.51 18.40 -6.49
CA LEU A 160 8.90 18.87 -6.47
C LEU A 160 9.04 20.22 -5.77
N GLU A 161 8.07 21.11 -5.96
CA GLU A 161 8.13 22.49 -5.46
C GLU A 161 6.74 23.06 -5.18
N ASP A 162 6.66 23.93 -4.19
CA ASP A 162 5.52 24.80 -3.92
C ASP A 162 5.70 26.16 -4.61
N VAL A 163 4.82 26.46 -5.57
CA VAL A 163 4.79 27.77 -6.22
C VAL A 163 3.81 28.65 -5.48
N GLY A 164 4.30 29.23 -4.38
CA GLY A 164 3.48 29.99 -3.43
C GLY A 164 2.31 29.16 -2.88
N ASN A 165 1.18 29.82 -2.67
CA ASN A 165 -0.02 29.17 -2.14
C ASN A 165 -0.93 28.56 -3.22
N GLU A 166 -0.64 28.77 -4.50
CA GLU A 166 -1.58 28.51 -5.59
C GLU A 166 -1.27 27.26 -6.40
N ALA A 167 -0.01 26.83 -6.48
CA ALA A 167 0.36 25.72 -7.36
C ALA A 167 1.52 24.89 -6.81
N PHE A 168 1.75 23.75 -7.45
CA PHE A 168 2.93 22.90 -7.30
C PHE A 168 3.62 22.72 -8.65
N ILE A 169 4.93 22.51 -8.62
CA ILE A 169 5.63 21.84 -9.72
C ILE A 169 5.60 20.35 -9.45
N ILE A 170 5.02 19.58 -10.37
CA ILE A 170 4.86 18.14 -10.23
C ILE A 170 5.51 17.40 -11.40
N LYS A 171 5.91 16.16 -11.16
CA LYS A 171 6.50 15.28 -12.17
C LYS A 171 5.76 13.95 -12.19
N PRO A 172 5.23 13.48 -13.35
CA PRO A 172 4.62 12.16 -13.45
C PRO A 172 5.62 11.05 -13.09
N THR A 173 5.14 10.06 -12.33
CA THR A 173 5.96 8.92 -11.88
C THR A 173 5.33 7.58 -12.22
N ILE A 174 4.01 7.47 -12.13
CA ILE A 174 3.24 6.28 -12.51
C ILE A 174 2.10 6.73 -13.43
N ASP A 175 1.92 5.99 -14.53
CA ASP A 175 0.77 6.10 -15.43
C ASP A 175 0.49 4.70 -15.99
N LYS A 176 -0.39 3.94 -15.32
CA LYS A 176 -0.68 2.55 -15.68
C LYS A 176 -2.04 2.08 -15.17
N GLU A 177 -2.51 0.98 -15.73
CA GLU A 177 -3.66 0.24 -15.21
C GLU A 177 -3.28 -0.53 -13.92
N PHE A 178 -4.20 -0.54 -12.95
CA PHE A 178 -4.16 -1.38 -11.76
C PHE A 178 -5.39 -2.30 -11.75
N GLY A 179 -5.17 -3.61 -11.58
CA GLY A 179 -6.21 -4.61 -11.35
C GLY A 179 -6.18 -5.16 -9.92
N PRO A 180 -7.02 -6.16 -9.59
CA PRO A 180 -7.06 -6.79 -8.27
C PRO A 180 -5.67 -7.25 -7.80
N GLY A 181 -5.34 -6.95 -6.55
CA GLY A 181 -4.01 -7.20 -5.96
C GLY A 181 -2.96 -6.16 -6.36
N GLY A 182 -3.24 -5.25 -7.31
CA GLY A 182 -2.39 -4.10 -7.61
C GLY A 182 -2.34 -3.13 -6.43
N PHE A 183 -1.20 -2.48 -6.23
CA PHE A 183 -0.98 -1.59 -5.09
C PHE A 183 -0.07 -0.43 -5.44
N SER A 184 -0.16 0.64 -4.64
CA SER A 184 0.79 1.75 -4.65
C SER A 184 0.80 2.45 -3.30
N THR A 185 1.82 3.26 -3.10
CA THR A 185 1.99 4.06 -1.88
C THR A 185 2.28 5.51 -2.21
N VAL A 186 2.00 6.40 -1.27
CA VAL A 186 2.21 7.84 -1.40
C VAL A 186 2.73 8.40 -0.07
N SER A 187 3.66 9.35 -0.15
CA SER A 187 4.24 10.04 1.01
C SER A 187 4.50 11.51 0.71
N ASP A 188 4.94 12.28 1.70
CA ASP A 188 5.35 13.67 1.48
C ASP A 188 6.51 13.81 0.47
N TYR A 189 7.32 12.76 0.30
CA TYR A 189 8.60 12.82 -0.39
C TYR A 189 8.63 12.10 -1.74
N LYS A 190 7.68 11.18 -1.98
CA LYS A 190 7.63 10.38 -3.21
C LYS A 190 6.20 9.97 -3.53
N ASP A 191 5.86 10.07 -4.82
CA ASP A 191 4.55 9.74 -5.37
C ASP A 191 3.42 10.46 -4.63
N ASN A 192 3.68 11.69 -4.17
CA ASN A 192 2.83 12.43 -3.22
C ASN A 192 1.38 12.58 -3.70
N ILE A 193 1.22 12.83 -5.00
CA ILE A 193 -0.05 13.08 -5.65
C ILE A 193 -0.48 11.83 -6.38
N HIS A 194 -1.75 11.46 -6.25
CA HIS A 194 -2.33 10.30 -6.93
C HIS A 194 -3.74 10.59 -7.44
N TRP A 195 -4.13 9.84 -8.46
CA TRP A 195 -5.44 9.88 -9.10
C TRP A 195 -5.81 8.47 -9.58
N PHE A 196 -6.94 7.96 -9.10
CA PHE A 196 -7.47 6.66 -9.54
C PHE A 196 -8.83 6.83 -10.17
N LYS A 197 -8.97 6.48 -11.45
CA LYS A 197 -10.23 6.52 -12.20
C LYS A 197 -10.71 5.10 -12.49
N GLY A 198 -11.97 4.80 -12.16
CA GLY A 198 -12.56 3.49 -12.39
C GLY A 198 -12.72 3.17 -13.88
N ILE A 199 -12.26 1.98 -14.29
CA ILE A 199 -12.39 1.47 -15.66
C ILE A 199 -13.62 0.57 -15.79
N ASP A 200 -13.78 -0.34 -14.84
CA ASP A 200 -14.93 -1.25 -14.79
C ASP A 200 -16.16 -0.58 -14.17
N ASP A 201 -17.33 -1.17 -14.38
CA ASP A 201 -18.61 -0.67 -13.87
C ASP A 201 -18.58 -0.39 -12.36
N LEU A 202 -17.84 -1.22 -11.61
CA LEU A 202 -17.62 -1.06 -10.19
C LEU A 202 -16.24 -1.59 -9.77
N GLY A 203 -15.45 -0.74 -9.11
CA GLY A 203 -14.17 -1.09 -8.51
C GLY A 203 -14.09 -0.72 -7.02
N PHE A 204 -13.16 -1.35 -6.33
CA PHE A 204 -12.92 -1.18 -4.90
C PHE A 204 -11.44 -1.03 -4.59
N ILE A 205 -11.09 0.01 -3.82
CA ILE A 205 -9.72 0.28 -3.36
C ILE A 205 -9.69 0.26 -1.85
N PHE A 206 -8.94 -0.66 -1.24
CA PHE A 206 -8.58 -0.60 0.17
C PHE A 206 -7.50 0.46 0.38
N ASN A 207 -7.70 1.31 1.38
CA ASN A 207 -6.80 2.40 1.72
C ASN A 207 -6.44 2.39 3.19
N ILE A 208 -5.15 2.56 3.49
CA ILE A 208 -4.66 2.94 4.82
C ILE A 208 -4.02 4.33 4.76
N HIS A 209 -4.12 5.08 5.85
CA HIS A 209 -3.45 6.36 6.01
C HIS A 209 -2.89 6.52 7.42
N VAL A 210 -1.59 6.75 7.50
CA VAL A 210 -0.88 7.14 8.71
C VAL A 210 -0.82 8.66 8.75
N LEU A 211 -1.44 9.26 9.76
CA LEU A 211 -1.51 10.70 9.94
C LEU A 211 -0.40 11.19 10.86
N ASN A 212 0.04 12.44 10.68
CA ASN A 212 0.98 13.15 11.54
C ASN A 212 2.35 12.44 11.63
N VAL A 213 2.87 11.95 10.50
CA VAL A 213 4.17 11.25 10.43
C VAL A 213 5.38 12.17 10.66
N THR A 214 5.17 13.49 10.59
CA THR A 214 6.14 14.54 10.89
C THR A 214 5.56 15.45 11.98
N PRO A 215 5.83 15.17 13.26
CA PRO A 215 5.44 16.04 14.37
C PRO A 215 6.02 17.45 14.21
N GLY A 216 5.20 18.48 14.46
CA GLY A 216 5.61 19.88 14.32
C GLY A 216 5.66 20.40 12.87
N SER A 217 5.15 19.62 11.89
CA SER A 217 5.00 20.09 10.51
C SER A 217 4.22 21.41 10.46
N GLN A 218 4.72 22.35 9.67
CA GLN A 218 4.04 23.64 9.40
C GLN A 218 2.86 23.46 8.43
N LEU A 219 2.83 22.36 7.67
CA LEU A 219 1.72 22.04 6.78
C LEU A 219 0.63 21.31 7.57
N PRO A 220 -0.65 21.70 7.41
CA PRO A 220 -1.75 20.98 8.03
C PRO A 220 -1.81 19.56 7.45
N THR A 221 -1.95 18.58 8.35
CA THR A 221 -2.11 17.18 7.97
C THR A 221 -3.40 16.99 7.18
N GLY A 222 -3.32 16.45 5.98
CA GLY A 222 -4.49 16.22 5.15
C GLY A 222 -4.22 16.19 3.66
N ARG A 223 -5.30 16.24 2.89
CA ARG A 223 -5.26 16.23 1.42
C ARG A 223 -5.13 17.63 0.86
N VAL A 224 -4.42 17.76 -0.25
CA VAL A 224 -4.38 18.97 -1.08
C VAL A 224 -4.81 18.59 -2.49
N TYR A 225 -5.95 19.09 -2.93
CA TYR A 225 -6.45 18.81 -4.28
C TYR A 225 -5.66 19.60 -5.31
N VAL A 226 -5.42 19.00 -6.47
CA VAL A 226 -4.57 19.57 -7.51
C VAL A 226 -5.13 19.32 -8.89
N ASP A 227 -4.72 20.15 -9.84
CA ASP A 227 -5.03 20.02 -11.25
C ASP A 227 -3.83 19.42 -12.00
N PRO A 228 -3.77 18.08 -12.19
CA PRO A 228 -2.61 17.44 -12.83
C PRO A 228 -2.52 17.74 -14.33
N ASP A 229 -3.57 18.30 -14.92
CA ASP A 229 -3.61 18.70 -16.33
C ASP A 229 -3.23 20.18 -16.55
N GLY A 230 -2.63 20.81 -15.53
CA GLY A 230 -2.14 22.19 -15.60
C GLY A 230 -1.04 22.45 -16.65
N GLU A 231 -0.42 23.63 -16.56
CA GLU A 231 0.55 24.13 -17.55
C GLU A 231 1.74 23.16 -17.69
N LYS A 232 1.97 22.66 -18.91
CA LYS A 232 3.10 21.79 -19.21
C LYS A 232 4.38 22.62 -19.33
N LEU A 233 5.40 22.22 -18.59
CA LEU A 233 6.71 22.87 -18.56
C LEU A 233 7.76 21.99 -19.26
N LYS A 234 8.97 22.54 -19.45
CA LYS A 234 10.11 21.78 -20.00
C LYS A 234 10.42 20.55 -19.15
N GLY A 235 10.89 19.49 -19.79
CA GLY A 235 11.31 18.26 -19.11
C GLY A 235 10.16 17.38 -18.59
N GLY A 236 8.94 17.57 -19.10
CA GLY A 236 7.77 16.79 -18.68
C GLY A 236 7.19 17.19 -17.32
N LEU A 237 7.65 18.32 -16.78
CA LEU A 237 7.12 18.90 -15.54
C LEU A 237 5.77 19.57 -15.80
N ILE A 238 4.97 19.69 -14.75
CA ILE A 238 3.64 20.30 -14.82
C ILE A 238 3.52 21.30 -13.67
N LYS A 239 3.09 22.52 -13.97
CA LYS A 239 2.64 23.48 -12.97
C LYS A 239 1.16 23.21 -12.69
N ALA A 240 0.91 22.45 -11.64
CA ALA A 240 -0.42 22.01 -11.23
C ALA A 240 -1.00 22.97 -10.20
N ARG A 241 -2.12 23.64 -10.51
CA ARG A 241 -2.77 24.52 -9.54
C ARG A 241 -3.42 23.71 -8.43
N LYS A 242 -3.45 24.27 -7.22
CA LYS A 242 -4.21 23.73 -6.09
C LYS A 242 -5.69 24.03 -6.33
N LEU A 243 -6.53 23.03 -6.07
CA LEU A 243 -7.97 23.10 -6.24
C LEU A 243 -8.67 23.14 -4.90
N ARG A 244 -9.89 23.71 -4.88
CA ARG A 244 -10.82 23.46 -3.78
C ARG A 244 -11.47 22.09 -3.95
N TYR A 245 -11.90 21.49 -2.84
CA TYR A 245 -12.58 20.20 -2.81
C TYR A 245 -13.70 20.06 -3.84
N LYS A 246 -14.62 21.04 -3.86
CA LYS A 246 -15.77 21.05 -4.77
C LYS A 246 -15.34 21.08 -6.23
N GLU A 247 -14.36 21.92 -6.56
CA GLU A 247 -13.86 22.08 -7.91
C GLU A 247 -13.14 20.82 -8.42
N ALA A 248 -12.33 20.18 -7.58
CA ALA A 248 -11.67 18.93 -7.93
C ALA A 248 -12.69 17.82 -8.26
N HIS A 249 -13.79 17.74 -7.51
CA HIS A 249 -14.88 16.81 -7.82
C HIS A 249 -15.67 17.18 -9.06
N GLU A 250 -15.95 18.46 -9.31
CA GLU A 250 -16.62 18.89 -10.54
C GLU A 250 -15.81 18.56 -11.79
N MET A 251 -14.48 18.72 -11.72
CA MET A 251 -13.59 18.46 -12.86
C MET A 251 -13.29 16.97 -13.05
N TYR A 252 -13.02 16.23 -11.96
CA TYR A 252 -12.37 14.92 -12.05
C TYR A 252 -13.19 13.76 -11.49
N GLY A 253 -14.30 14.02 -10.78
CA GLY A 253 -14.95 12.99 -9.97
C GLY A 253 -15.90 12.06 -10.69
#